data_AF-A0AA41W1I7-F1
#
_entry.id   AF-A0AA41W1I7-F1
#
_cell.length_a   1.000
_cell.length_b   1.000
_cell.length_c   1.000
_cell.angle_alpha   90.00
_cell.angle_beta   90.00
_cell.angle_gamma   90.00
#
_symmetry.space_group_name_H-M   'P 1'
#
loop_
_entity.id
_entity.type
_entity.pdbx_description
1 polymer ?
#
loop_
_entity_poly.entity_id
_entity_poly.type
_entity_poly.pdbx_seq_one_letter_code
_entity_poly.pdbx_strand_id
1 'polypeptide(L)' 'AFAIIATSPLKINLSCAMEHLFAELTAFLRKAKRALRQATLGTLNSLLLAYGEKIASSAYEVIIA' A
#
# COMPACT_ATOMS: atom_id res chain seq x y z
N ALA A 1 4.39 -3.91 -9.38
CA ALA A 1 3.23 -4.76 -9.73
C ALA A 1 1.95 -4.27 -9.04
N PHE A 2 1.88 -4.22 -7.70
CA PHE A 2 0.66 -3.83 -6.98
C PHE A 2 0.13 -2.43 -7.31
N ALA A 3 1.00 -1.44 -7.54
CA ALA A 3 0.58 -0.13 -8.02
C ALA A 3 -0.25 -0.22 -9.33
N ILE A 4 0.18 -1.06 -10.28
CA ILE A 4 -0.50 -1.26 -11.57
C ILE A 4 -1.86 -1.94 -11.37
N ILE A 5 -1.93 -2.91 -10.45
CA ILE A 5 -3.18 -3.60 -10.10
C ILE A 5 -4.16 -2.62 -9.45
N ALA A 6 -3.67 -1.76 -8.56
CA ALA A 6 -4.49 -0.75 -7.89
C ALA A 6 -5.04 0.29 -8.86
N THR A 7 -4.27 0.66 -9.88
CA THR A 7 -4.72 1.59 -10.93
C THR A 7 -5.47 0.90 -12.07
N SER A 8 -5.67 -0.41 -12.01
CA SER A 8 -6.28 -1.18 -13.10
C SER A 8 -7.79 -0.96 -13.16
N PRO A 9 -8.39 -0.81 -14.36
CA PRO A 9 -9.83 -0.67 -14.52
C PRO A 9 -10.61 -1.94 -14.15
N LEU A 10 -9.94 -3.07 -13.94
CA LEU A 10 -10.54 -4.36 -13.61
C LEU A 10 -11.13 -4.43 -12.18
N LYS A 11 -10.97 -3.38 -11.36
CA LYS A 11 -11.53 -3.27 -9.99
C LYS A 11 -11.29 -4.54 -9.16
N ILE A 12 -10.08 -5.08 -9.22
CA ILE A 12 -9.71 -6.31 -8.52
C ILE A 12 -9.86 -6.07 -7.01
N ASN A 13 -10.55 -6.99 -6.32
CA ASN A 13 -10.70 -6.88 -4.87
C ASN A 13 -9.41 -7.31 -4.18
N LEU A 14 -8.62 -6.35 -3.70
CA LEU A 14 -7.39 -6.60 -2.95
C LEU A 14 -7.61 -6.70 -1.43
N SER A 15 -8.85 -6.64 -0.95
CA SER A 15 -9.15 -6.56 0.49
C SER A 15 -8.58 -7.74 1.29
N CYS A 16 -8.54 -8.95 0.72
CA CYS A 16 -8.04 -10.14 1.44
C CYS A 16 -6.52 -10.11 1.69
N ALA A 17 -5.77 -9.35 0.90
CA ALA A 17 -4.32 -9.24 1.03
C ALA A 17 -3.89 -7.91 1.65
N MET A 18 -4.82 -6.97 1.83
CA MET A 18 -4.53 -5.57 2.10
C MET A 18 -3.76 -5.36 3.41
N GLU A 19 -4.18 -6.03 4.50
CA GLU A 19 -3.49 -5.95 5.79
C GLU A 19 -2.03 -6.43 5.70
N HIS A 20 -1.82 -7.59 5.08
CA HIS A 20 -0.48 -8.15 4.91
C HIS A 20 0.38 -7.25 4.01
N LEU A 21 -0.23 -6.71 2.95
CA LEU A 21 0.42 -5.81 2.01
C LEU A 21 0.90 -4.52 2.69
N PHE A 22 0.06 -3.90 3.52
CA PHE A 22 0.44 -2.71 4.29
C PHE A 22 1.56 -3.03 5.29
N ALA A 23 1.47 -4.13 6.03
CA ALA A 23 2.51 -4.52 6.98
C ALA A 23 3.89 -4.70 6.29
N GLU A 24 3.92 -5.33 5.12
CA GLU A 24 5.15 -5.57 4.36
C GLU A 24 5.69 -4.28 3.73
N LEU A 25 4.83 -3.45 3.15
CA LEU A 25 5.22 -2.16 2.59
C LEU A 25 5.78 -1.23 3.68
N THR A 26 5.13 -1.13 4.84
CA THR A 26 5.65 -0.33 5.96
C THR A 26 6.97 -0.90 6.50
N ALA A 27 7.16 -2.22 6.47
CA ALA A 27 8.46 -2.83 6.78
C ALA A 27 9.55 -2.46 5.75
N PHE A 28 9.21 -2.32 4.47
CA PHE A 28 10.15 -1.86 3.45
C PHE A 28 10.55 -0.40 3.61
N LEU A 29 9.68 0.47 4.16
CA LEU A 29 10.03 1.85 4.49
C LEU A 29 11.12 1.93 5.57
N ARG A 30 11.13 0.97 6.51
CA ARG A 30 12.15 0.88 7.57
C ARG A 30 13.51 0.37 7.08
N LYS A 31 13.61 -0.12 5.84
CA LYS A 31 14.89 -0.57 5.26
C LYS A 31 15.71 0.63 4.74
N ALA A 32 17.02 0.63 5.00
CA ALA A 32 17.95 1.68 4.58
C ALA A 32 18.32 1.63 3.07
N LYS A 33 17.33 1.49 2.19
CA LYS A 33 17.51 1.49 0.72
C LYS A 33 16.62 2.55 0.09
N ARG A 34 17.22 3.66 -0.36
CA ARG A 34 16.49 4.83 -0.89
C ARG A 34 15.57 4.49 -2.07
N ALA A 35 16.07 3.71 -3.04
CA ALA A 35 15.28 3.30 -4.20
C ALA A 35 14.07 2.43 -3.82
N LEU A 36 14.27 1.49 -2.88
CA LEU A 36 13.19 0.66 -2.35
C LEU A 36 12.15 1.52 -1.65
N ARG A 37 12.57 2.43 -0.77
CA ARG A 37 11.66 3.34 -0.06
C ARG A 37 10.82 4.18 -1.02
N GLN A 38 11.42 4.71 -2.09
CA GLN A 38 10.70 5.49 -3.10
C GLN A 38 9.65 4.65 -3.86
N ALA A 39 10.03 3.43 -4.29
CA ALA A 39 9.09 2.52 -4.95
C ALA A 39 7.93 2.09 -4.02
N THR A 40 8.23 1.87 -2.74
CA THR A 40 7.25 1.54 -1.71
C THR A 40 6.28 2.69 -1.46
N LEU A 41 6.77 3.93 -1.33
CA LEU A 41 5.92 5.13 -1.19
C LEU A 41 5.00 5.32 -2.40
N GLY A 42 5.53 5.16 -3.62
CA GLY A 42 4.71 5.24 -4.84
C GLY A 42 3.61 4.19 -4.86
N THR A 43 3.91 2.96 -4.41
CA THR A 43 2.93 1.87 -4.32
C THR A 43 1.85 2.15 -3.28
N LEU A 44 2.24 2.62 -2.08
CA LEU A 44 1.29 3.00 -1.02
C LEU A 44 0.35 4.11 -1.48
N ASN A 45 0.88 5.13 -2.18
CA ASN A 45 0.07 6.22 -2.72
C ASN A 45 -0.99 5.71 -3.70
N SER A 46 -0.64 4.83 -4.64
CA SER A 46 -1.61 4.22 -5.57
C SER A 46 -2.67 3.40 -4.85
N LEU A 47 -2.30 2.65 -3.81
CA LEU A 47 -3.25 1.84 -3.03
C LEU A 47 -4.22 2.71 -2.23
N LEU A 48 -3.72 3.78 -1.62
CA LEU A 48 -4.53 4.71 -0.84
C LEU A 48 -5.54 5.44 -1.73
N LEU A 49 -5.13 5.86 -2.94
CA LEU A 49 -6.02 6.49 -3.92
C LEU A 49 -7.12 5.53 -4.44
N ALA A 50 -6.79 4.26 -4.67
CA ALA A 50 -7.71 3.29 -5.25
C ALA A 50 -8.63 2.61 -4.23
N TYR A 51 -8.15 2.42 -2.99
CA TYR A 51 -8.84 1.64 -1.96
C TYR A 51 -9.06 2.42 -0.67
N GLY A 52 -8.79 3.73 -0.62
CA GLY A 52 -8.90 4.57 0.58
C GLY A 52 -10.20 4.41 1.38
N GLU A 53 -11.35 4.29 0.71
CA GLU A 53 -12.65 4.07 1.35
C GLU A 53 -12.81 2.66 1.98
N LYS A 54 -11.97 1.70 1.57
CA LYS A 54 -11.96 0.30 2.02
C LYS A 54 -10.83 0.00 2.99
N ILE A 55 -9.92 0.95 3.22
CA ILE A 55 -8.85 0.83 4.21
C ILE A 55 -9.48 1.07 5.58
N ALA A 56 -9.54 0.02 6.41
CA ALA A 56 -9.99 0.14 7.78
C ALA A 56 -9.11 1.13 8.56
N SER A 57 -9.71 1.89 9.49
CA SER A 57 -9.03 2.94 10.27
C SER A 57 -7.74 2.49 10.96
N SER A 58 -7.62 1.20 11.31
CA SER A 58 -6.42 0.61 11.91
C SER A 58 -5.20 0.57 10.98
N ALA A 59 -5.40 0.49 9.66
CA ALA A 59 -4.30 0.53 8.69
C ALA A 59 -3.75 1.95 8.49
N TYR A 60 -4.54 2.99 8.78
CA TYR A 60 -4.06 4.38 8.79
C TYR A 60 -3.10 4.65 9.94
N GLU A 61 -3.30 4.05 11.12
CA GLU A 61 -2.37 4.19 12.25
C GLU A 61 -0.96 3.66 11.90
N VAL A 62 -0.89 2.57 11.13
CA VAL A 62 0.39 1.99 10.66
C VAL A 62 1.09 2.87 9.62
N ILE A 63 0.37 3.76 8.94
CA ILE A 63 0.93 4.69 7.94
C ILE A 63 1.42 5.99 8.61
N ILE A 64 0.78 6.44 9.70
CA ILE A 64 1.12 7.68 10.42
C ILE A 64 2.21 7.45 11.48
N ALA A 65 2.33 6.23 12.05
CA ALA A 65 3.35 5.85 13.03
C ALA A 65 4.73 5.58 12.42
#